data_AF-A0A935CRJ2-F1
#
_entry.id   AF-A0A935CRJ2-F1
#
_cell.length_a   1.000
_cell.length_b   1.000
_cell.length_c   1.000
_cell.angle_alpha   90.00
_cell.angle_beta   90.00
_cell.angle_gamma   90.00
#
_symmetry.space_group_name_H-M   'P 1'
#
loop_
_entity.id
_entity.type
_entity.pdbx_description
1 polymer ?
#
loop_
_entity_poly.entity_id
_entity_poly.type
_entity_poly.pdbx_seq_one_letter_code
_entity_poly.pdbx_strand_id
1 'polypeptide(L)'
;MNFALPLHPRLVHFPVALLVLGVALHLLHGWRPQGWQGMRWERLSLACLLLGWLTILPAVVSGLADQNAIALDAPARALSNSHISAVFVTAVAFAAAIYLRLRPRSPWEQAPTRWVLLALLLIGLAALVIAGELGGRLVYEFGVGATGG
;
A
#
# COMPACT_ATOMS: atom_id res chain seq x y z
N MET A 1 -30.98 -7.48 12.17
CA MET A 1 -29.59 -7.96 12.22
C MET A 1 -28.89 -7.48 10.96
N ASN A 2 -28.16 -6.37 11.03
CA ASN A 2 -27.36 -5.92 9.88
C ASN A 2 -26.03 -6.67 9.89
N PHE A 3 -25.95 -7.74 9.10
CA PHE A 3 -24.68 -8.38 8.79
C PHE A 3 -23.91 -7.50 7.79
N ALA A 4 -23.40 -6.36 8.26
CA ALA A 4 -22.34 -5.68 7.52
C ALA A 4 -21.13 -6.61 7.55
N LEU A 5 -20.86 -7.29 6.43
CA LEU A 5 -19.67 -8.10 6.28
C LEU A 5 -18.45 -7.21 6.56
N PRO A 6 -17.39 -7.73 7.21
CA PRO A 6 -16.18 -6.97 7.48
C PRO A 6 -15.44 -6.69 6.16
N LEU A 7 -15.86 -5.64 5.46
CA LEU A 7 -15.42 -5.35 4.09
C LEU A 7 -13.96 -4.91 4.08
N HIS A 8 -13.57 -4.03 5.00
CA HIS A 8 -12.21 -3.49 5.04
C HIS A 8 -11.15 -4.59 5.22
N PRO A 9 -11.23 -5.50 6.23
CA PRO A 9 -10.25 -6.59 6.37
C PRO A 9 -10.13 -7.52 5.16
N ARG A 10 -11.16 -7.63 4.33
CA ARG A 10 -11.12 -8.42 3.09
C ARG A 10 -10.46 -7.65 1.95
N LEU A 11 -10.77 -6.37 1.83
CA LEU A 11 -10.30 -5.53 0.74
C LEU A 11 -8.81 -5.18 0.89
N VAL A 12 -8.25 -5.19 2.11
CA VAL A 12 -6.81 -4.91 2.32
C VAL A 12 -5.88 -5.96 1.71
N HIS A 13 -6.34 -7.19 1.45
CA HIS A 13 -5.49 -8.22 0.85
C HIS A 13 -5.01 -7.85 -0.56
N PHE A 14 -5.82 -7.15 -1.34
CA PHE A 14 -5.47 -6.73 -2.70
C PHE A 14 -4.29 -5.74 -2.74
N PRO A 15 -4.36 -4.57 -2.07
CA PRO A 15 -3.24 -3.64 -2.07
C PRO A 15 -2.01 -4.28 -1.41
N VAL A 16 -2.17 -5.06 -0.32
CA VAL A 16 -1.03 -5.72 0.34
C VAL A 16 -0.31 -6.67 -0.62
N ALA A 17 -1.03 -7.63 -1.21
CA ALA A 17 -0.42 -8.64 -2.07
C ALA A 17 0.20 -8.03 -3.33
N LEU A 18 -0.50 -7.11 -3.99
CA LEU A 18 -0.05 -6.51 -5.24
C LEU A 18 1.12 -5.54 -5.05
N LEU A 19 1.12 -4.73 -3.99
CA LEU A 19 2.23 -3.82 -3.71
C LEU A 19 3.48 -4.58 -3.29
N VAL A 20 3.36 -5.58 -2.40
CA VAL A 20 4.48 -6.44 -2.00
C VAL A 20 5.06 -7.19 -3.21
N LEU A 21 4.20 -7.78 -4.03
CA LEU A 21 4.63 -8.46 -5.26
C LEU A 21 5.31 -7.48 -6.24
N GLY A 22 4.76 -6.28 -6.40
CA GLY A 22 5.33 -5.24 -7.26
C GLY A 22 6.74 -4.81 -6.81
N VAL A 23 6.97 -4.66 -5.50
CA VAL A 23 8.31 -4.40 -4.94
C VAL A 23 9.24 -5.59 -5.15
N ALA A 24 8.80 -6.81 -4.86
CA ALA A 24 9.61 -8.01 -5.02
C ALA A 24 10.07 -8.21 -6.48
N LEU A 25 9.16 -8.00 -7.45
CA LEU A 25 9.48 -8.06 -8.88
C LEU A 25 10.48 -6.98 -9.30
N HIS A 26 10.41 -5.78 -8.72
CA HIS A 26 11.39 -4.71 -9.00
C HIS A 26 12.78 -5.08 -8.47
N LEU A 27 12.87 -5.60 -7.25
CA LEU A 27 14.14 -6.06 -6.67
C LEU A 27 14.73 -7.23 -7.46
N LEU A 28 13.89 -8.17 -7.89
CA LEU A 28 14.30 -9.29 -8.74
C LEU A 28 14.85 -8.83 -10.09
N HIS A 29 14.21 -7.83 -10.72
CA HIS A 29 14.72 -7.22 -11.94
C HIS A 29 16.11 -6.59 -11.73
N GLY A 30 16.30 -5.87 -10.63
CA GLY A 30 17.60 -5.26 -10.28
C GLY A 30 18.72 -6.28 -10.05
N TRP A 31 18.39 -7.47 -9.53
CA TRP A 31 19.37 -8.54 -9.28
C TRP A 31 19.67 -9.41 -10.51
N ARG A 32 18.72 -9.57 -11.44
CA ARG A 32 18.91 -10.32 -12.70
C ARG A 32 18.55 -9.51 -13.95
N PRO A 33 19.35 -8.49 -14.31
CA PRO A 33 19.15 -7.74 -15.54
C PRO A 33 19.68 -8.56 -16.75
N GLN A 34 18.92 -9.56 -17.22
CA GLN A 34 19.27 -10.29 -18.44
C GLN A 34 18.19 -10.18 -19.52
N GLY A 35 18.48 -9.38 -20.55
CA GLY A 35 17.81 -9.37 -21.85
C GLY A 35 16.29 -9.14 -21.84
N TRP A 36 15.59 -9.77 -22.79
CA TRP A 36 14.16 -9.61 -23.04
C TRP A 36 13.26 -9.98 -21.84
N GLN A 37 13.74 -10.90 -20.98
CA GLN A 37 13.06 -11.28 -19.75
C GLN A 37 13.07 -10.15 -18.71
N GLY A 38 14.19 -9.41 -18.58
CA GLY A 38 14.31 -8.23 -17.71
C GLY A 38 13.20 -7.19 -17.96
N MET A 39 12.91 -6.90 -19.22
CA MET A 39 11.87 -5.95 -19.63
C MET A 39 10.44 -6.40 -19.26
N ARG A 40 10.19 -7.72 -19.14
CA ARG A 40 8.90 -8.26 -18.73
C ARG A 40 8.69 -8.14 -17.22
N TRP A 41 9.75 -8.32 -16.42
CA TRP A 41 9.70 -8.20 -14.96
C TRP A 41 9.41 -6.77 -14.51
N GLU A 42 10.03 -5.77 -15.14
CA GLU A 42 9.79 -4.36 -14.78
C GLU A 42 8.37 -3.91 -15.17
N ARG A 43 7.85 -4.33 -16.33
CA ARG A 43 6.46 -4.07 -16.72
C ARG A 43 5.46 -4.74 -15.77
N LEU A 44 5.73 -5.98 -15.38
CA LEU A 44 4.88 -6.70 -14.42
C LEU A 44 4.93 -6.06 -13.04
N SER A 45 6.12 -5.65 -12.58
CA SER A 45 6.29 -4.86 -11.35
C SER A 45 5.42 -3.62 -11.38
N LEU A 46 5.52 -2.80 -12.43
CA LEU A 46 4.73 -1.58 -12.59
C LEU A 46 3.22 -1.88 -12.63
N ALA A 47 2.79 -2.94 -13.33
CA ALA A 47 1.39 -3.35 -13.36
C ALA A 47 0.87 -3.74 -11.97
N CYS A 48 1.63 -4.54 -11.22
CA CYS A 48 1.30 -4.91 -9.84
C CYS A 48 1.24 -3.67 -8.92
N LEU A 49 2.21 -2.76 -9.03
CA LEU A 49 2.21 -1.52 -8.24
C LEU A 49 1.00 -0.64 -8.57
N LEU A 50 0.68 -0.45 -9.85
CA LEU A 50 -0.48 0.32 -10.29
C LEU A 50 -1.79 -0.29 -9.80
N LEU A 51 -2.01 -1.58 -10.03
CA LEU A 51 -3.23 -2.26 -9.60
C LEU A 51 -3.34 -2.26 -8.07
N GLY A 52 -2.24 -2.55 -7.36
CA GLY A 52 -2.18 -2.50 -5.91
C GLY A 52 -2.54 -1.12 -5.38
N TRP A 53 -1.96 -0.06 -5.96
CA TRP A 53 -2.25 1.32 -5.58
C TRP A 53 -3.71 1.70 -5.85
N LEU A 54 -4.28 1.32 -6.99
CA LEU A 54 -5.71 1.55 -7.30
C LEU A 54 -6.63 0.83 -6.31
N THR A 55 -6.27 -0.39 -5.87
CA THR A 55 -7.04 -1.14 -4.87
C THR A 55 -6.95 -0.58 -3.44
N ILE A 56 -6.09 0.42 -3.18
CA ILE A 56 -6.12 1.17 -1.91
C ILE A 56 -7.46 1.90 -1.78
N LEU A 57 -8.02 2.44 -2.86
CA LEU A 57 -9.26 3.23 -2.83
C LEU A 57 -10.45 2.49 -2.18
N PRO A 58 -10.87 1.30 -2.64
CA PRO A 58 -11.96 0.58 -2.00
C PRO A 58 -11.63 0.17 -0.55
N ALA A 59 -10.36 -0.12 -0.23
CA ALA A 59 -9.94 -0.40 1.14
C ALA A 59 -10.07 0.84 2.04
N VAL A 60 -9.70 2.03 1.55
CA VAL A 60 -9.85 3.30 2.27
C VAL A 60 -11.31 3.64 2.49
N VAL A 61 -12.16 3.51 1.46
CA VAL A 61 -13.60 3.80 1.59
C VAL A 61 -14.25 2.93 2.67
N SER A 62 -13.97 1.62 2.65
CA SER A 62 -14.47 0.70 3.68
C SER A 62 -13.86 0.97 5.06
N GLY A 63 -12.56 1.29 5.14
CA GLY A 63 -11.89 1.58 6.42
C GLY A 63 -12.33 2.88 7.08
N LEU A 64 -12.68 3.90 6.29
CA LEU A 64 -13.27 5.15 6.82
C LEU A 64 -14.67 4.91 7.39
N ALA A 65 -15.44 3.98 6.83
CA ALA A 65 -16.73 3.57 7.40
C ALA A 65 -16.52 2.92 8.78
N ASP A 66 -15.55 2.01 8.90
CA ASP A 66 -15.19 1.38 10.17
C ASP A 66 -14.65 2.40 11.19
N GLN A 67 -13.81 3.35 10.77
CA GLN A 67 -13.29 4.41 11.63
C GLN A 67 -14.40 5.31 12.19
N ASN A 68 -15.40 5.64 11.38
CA ASN A 68 -16.50 6.49 11.80
C ASN A 68 -17.37 5.85 12.89
N ALA A 69 -17.36 4.52 13.01
CA ALA A 69 -18.04 3.80 14.09
C ALA A 69 -17.25 3.82 15.42
N ILE A 70 -15.98 4.24 15.42
CA ILE A 70 -15.15 4.34 16.62
C ILE A 70 -15.48 5.63 17.37
N ALA A 71 -15.88 5.53 18.63
CA ALA A 71 -16.08 6.69 19.51
C ALA A 71 -14.82 7.57 19.59
N LEU A 72 -15.01 8.90 19.65
CA LEU A 72 -13.92 9.88 19.53
C LEU A 72 -12.90 9.81 20.68
N ASP A 73 -13.36 9.43 21.86
CA ASP A 73 -12.58 9.30 23.11
C ASP A 73 -12.03 7.88 23.32
N ALA A 74 -12.39 6.92 22.47
CA ALA A 74 -11.92 5.56 22.60
C ALA A 74 -10.41 5.43 22.31
N PRO A 75 -9.67 4.58 23.05
CA PRO A 75 -8.25 4.34 22.79
C PRO A 75 -7.97 3.82 21.37
N ALA A 76 -8.92 3.07 20.78
CA ALA A 76 -8.87 2.60 19.40
C ALA A 76 -8.77 3.74 18.37
N ARG A 77 -9.24 4.95 18.70
CA ARG A 77 -9.22 6.11 17.80
C ARG A 77 -7.81 6.60 17.53
N ALA A 78 -6.96 6.67 18.55
CA ALA A 78 -5.56 7.08 18.41
C ALA A 78 -4.76 6.07 17.58
N LEU A 79 -5.03 4.77 17.78
CA LEU A 79 -4.43 3.69 17.00
C LEU A 79 -4.89 3.74 15.53
N SER A 80 -6.18 3.99 15.29
CA SER A 80 -6.75 4.17 13.96
C SER A 80 -6.14 5.35 13.21
N ASN A 81 -5.94 6.49 13.88
CA ASN A 81 -5.26 7.64 13.27
C ASN A 81 -3.82 7.30 12.87
N SER A 82 -3.09 6.57 13.73
CA SER A 82 -1.73 6.12 13.42
C SER A 82 -1.70 5.15 12.23
N HIS A 83 -2.66 4.22 12.16
CA HIS A 83 -2.85 3.33 11.02
C HIS A 83 -3.08 4.14 9.74
N ILE A 84 -3.96 5.14 9.76
CA ILE A 84 -4.26 6.00 8.61
C ILE A 84 -3.04 6.79 8.17
N SER A 85 -2.23 7.32 9.11
CA SER A 85 -0.97 7.97 8.77
C SER A 85 -0.02 7.02 8.03
N ALA A 86 0.11 5.78 8.48
CA ALA A 86 0.93 4.77 7.81
C ALA A 86 0.40 4.41 6.41
N VAL A 87 -0.93 4.28 6.26
CA VAL A 87 -1.57 4.07 4.94
C VAL A 87 -1.34 5.27 4.02
N PHE A 88 -1.41 6.51 4.53
CA PHE A 88 -1.15 7.72 3.75
C PHE A 88 0.30 7.76 3.24
N VAL A 89 1.28 7.48 4.11
CA VAL A 89 2.69 7.37 3.70
C VAL A 89 2.88 6.29 2.64
N THR A 90 2.23 5.14 2.80
CA THR A 90 2.23 4.06 1.81
C THR A 90 1.71 4.54 0.46
N ALA A 91 0.53 5.16 0.44
CA ALA A 91 -0.14 5.62 -0.77
C ALA A 91 0.69 6.69 -1.51
N VAL A 92 1.26 7.66 -0.79
CA VAL A 92 2.08 8.74 -1.36
C VAL A 92 3.41 8.18 -1.89
N ALA A 93 4.10 7.33 -1.14
CA ALA A 93 5.38 6.76 -1.55
C ALA A 93 5.23 5.91 -2.84
N PHE A 94 4.20 5.06 -2.90
CA PHE A 94 3.91 4.27 -4.11
C PHE A 94 3.41 5.13 -5.27
N ALA A 95 2.57 6.15 -5.02
CA ALA A 95 2.16 7.09 -6.06
C ALA A 95 3.37 7.80 -6.69
N ALA A 96 4.30 8.29 -5.86
CA ALA A 96 5.52 8.92 -6.32
C ALA A 96 6.40 7.94 -7.11
N ALA A 97 6.56 6.70 -6.63
CA ALA A 97 7.32 5.66 -7.33
C ALA A 97 6.72 5.33 -8.71
N ILE A 98 5.39 5.20 -8.79
CA ILE A 98 4.64 4.98 -10.04
C ILE A 98 4.82 6.18 -10.98
N TYR A 99 4.63 7.39 -10.47
CA TYR A 99 4.76 8.62 -11.25
C TYR A 99 6.16 8.77 -11.85
N LEU A 100 7.22 8.51 -11.08
CA LEU A 100 8.61 8.55 -11.58
C LEU A 100 8.87 7.54 -12.70
N ARG A 101 8.13 6.42 -12.76
CA ARG A 101 8.24 5.42 -13.83
C ARG A 101 7.43 5.78 -15.07
N LEU A 102 6.28 6.45 -14.91
CA LEU A 102 5.37 6.79 -16.00
C LEU A 102 5.64 8.15 -16.63
N ARG A 103 6.29 9.07 -15.91
CA ARG A 103 6.57 10.41 -16.42
C ARG A 103 7.53 10.36 -17.63
N PRO A 104 7.38 11.27 -18.60
CA PRO A 104 8.38 11.44 -19.66
C PRO A 104 9.75 11.71 -19.05
N ARG A 105 10.78 10.99 -19.53
CA ARG A 105 12.16 11.23 -19.10
C ARG A 105 12.78 12.36 -19.89
N SER A 106 13.49 13.25 -19.20
CA SER A 106 14.27 14.29 -19.85
C SER A 106 15.56 13.69 -20.41
N PRO A 107 16.05 14.11 -21.59
CA PRO A 107 17.37 13.74 -22.10
C PRO A 107 18.52 14.11 -21.14
N TRP A 108 18.26 15.04 -20.21
CA TRP A 108 19.21 15.57 -19.24
C TRP A 108 19.09 14.92 -17.86
N GLU A 109 18.17 13.96 -17.66
CA GLU A 109 18.07 13.21 -16.41
C GLU A 109 19.25 12.24 -16.26
N GLN A 110 20.14 12.55 -15.33
CA GLN A 110 21.22 11.64 -14.94
C GLN A 110 20.66 10.47 -14.10
N ALA A 111 21.49 9.45 -13.91
CA ALA A 111 21.24 8.21 -13.16
C ALA A 111 20.66 8.24 -11.71
N PRO A 112 20.60 9.33 -10.91
CA PRO A 112 20.00 9.33 -9.56
C PRO A 112 18.57 8.78 -9.42
N THR A 113 17.77 8.72 -10.49
CA THR A 113 16.37 8.29 -10.43
C THR A 113 16.17 6.86 -9.90
N ARG A 114 17.15 5.96 -10.09
CA ARG A 114 17.03 4.56 -9.61
C ARG A 114 17.05 4.44 -8.09
N TRP A 115 17.88 5.22 -7.41
CA TRP A 115 18.03 5.16 -5.96
C TRP A 115 16.87 5.84 -5.26
N VAL A 116 16.37 6.94 -5.85
CA VAL A 116 15.13 7.59 -5.40
C VAL A 116 13.96 6.62 -5.53
N LEU A 117 13.84 5.92 -6.66
CA LEU A 117 12.80 4.91 -6.85
C LEU A 117 12.89 3.80 -5.81
N LEU A 118 14.08 3.24 -5.60
CA LEU A 118 14.28 2.19 -4.60
C LEU A 118 13.91 2.68 -3.19
N ALA A 119 14.34 3.89 -2.82
CA ALA A 119 14.00 4.49 -1.53
C ALA A 119 12.49 4.63 -1.35
N LEU A 120 11.76 5.14 -2.36
CA LEU A 120 10.30 5.26 -2.31
C LEU A 120 9.60 3.91 -2.15
N LEU A 121 10.06 2.86 -2.85
CA LEU A 121 9.50 1.51 -2.70
C LEU A 121 9.73 0.94 -1.30
N LEU A 122 10.92 1.14 -0.74
CA LEU A 122 11.25 0.65 0.60
C LEU A 122 10.50 1.41 1.69
N ILE A 123 10.37 2.74 1.55
CA ILE A 123 9.56 3.58 2.46
C ILE A 123 8.09 3.13 2.39
N GLY A 124 7.55 2.96 1.18
CA GLY A 124 6.17 2.50 0.99
C GLY A 124 5.94 1.11 1.58
N LEU A 125 6.89 0.18 1.39
CA LEU A 125 6.83 -1.17 1.95
C LEU A 125 6.90 -1.17 3.49
N ALA A 126 7.81 -0.38 4.07
CA ALA A 126 7.93 -0.27 5.52
C ALA A 126 6.66 0.33 6.15
N ALA A 127 6.12 1.40 5.55
CA ALA A 127 4.86 2.00 5.96
C ALA A 127 3.68 1.02 5.83
N LEU A 128 3.66 0.19 4.79
CA LEU A 128 2.64 -0.84 4.59
C LEU A 128 2.69 -1.91 5.69
N VAL A 129 3.89 -2.34 6.10
CA VAL A 129 4.07 -3.29 7.22
C VAL A 129 3.56 -2.68 8.53
N ILE A 130 3.92 -1.42 8.81
CA ILE A 130 3.43 -0.70 9.99
C ILE A 130 1.90 -0.57 9.94
N ALA A 131 1.32 -0.22 8.79
CA ALA A 131 -0.12 -0.16 8.61
C ALA A 131 -0.78 -1.52 8.88
N GLY A 132 -0.18 -2.61 8.40
CA GLY A 132 -0.66 -3.98 8.63
C GLY A 132 -0.67 -4.36 10.11
N GLU A 133 0.41 -4.06 10.84
CA GLU A 133 0.49 -4.28 12.29
C GLU A 133 -0.58 -3.49 13.05
N LEU A 134 -0.68 -2.18 12.80
CA LEU A 134 -1.67 -1.33 13.45
C LEU A 134 -3.11 -1.74 13.11
N GLY A 135 -3.35 -2.14 11.85
CA GLY A 135 -4.64 -2.66 11.39
C GLY A 135 -5.01 -3.99 12.04
N GLY A 136 -4.06 -4.90 12.18
CA GLY A 136 -4.24 -6.16 12.90
C GLY A 136 -4.64 -5.91 14.35
N ARG A 137 -3.95 -5.01 15.04
CA ARG A 137 -4.30 -4.63 16.42
C ARG A 137 -5.69 -4.01 16.53
N LEU A 138 -6.10 -3.16 15.60
CA LEU A 138 -7.46 -2.61 15.56
C LEU A 138 -8.53 -3.72 15.47
N VAL A 139 -8.29 -4.75 14.66
CA VAL A 139 -9.22 -5.87 14.50
C VAL A 139 -9.18 -6.82 15.70
N TYR A 140 -7.99 -7.26 16.13
CA TYR A 140 -7.83 -8.33 17.12
C TYR A 140 -7.88 -7.85 18.58
N GLU A 141 -7.42 -6.63 18.88
CA GLU A 141 -7.46 -6.06 20.24
C GLU A 141 -8.74 -5.25 20.48
N PHE A 142 -9.24 -4.54 19.47
CA PHE A 142 -10.35 -3.58 19.61
C PHE A 142 -11.63 -3.96 18.86
N GLY A 143 -11.64 -5.05 18.07
CA GLY A 143 -12.82 -5.51 17.35
C GLY A 143 -13.27 -4.59 16.20
N VAL A 144 -12.48 -3.60 15.82
CA VAL A 144 -12.82 -2.64 14.75
C VAL A 144 -12.94 -3.38 13.43
N GLY A 145 -14.09 -3.25 12.77
CA GLY A 145 -14.36 -3.91 11.50
C GLY A 145 -14.47 -5.44 11.58
N ALA A 146 -14.58 -6.03 12.78
CA ALA A 146 -14.76 -7.48 12.98
C ALA A 146 -16.25 -7.86 13.11
N THR A 147 -17.07 -6.96 13.64
CA THR A 147 -18.52 -7.11 13.80
C THR A 147 -19.16 -5.73 13.65
N GLY A 148 -20.21 -5.59 12.82
CA GLY A 148 -21.00 -4.36 12.80
C GLY A 148 -21.39 -3.99 14.23
N GLY A 149 -21.02 -2.78 14.65
CA GLY A 149 -21.23 -2.27 16.02
C GLY A 149 -22.69 -2.27 16.47
#